data_AF-X0SW78-F1
#
_entry.id   AF-X0SW78-F1
#
_cell.length_a   1.000
_cell.length_b   1.000
_cell.length_c   1.000
_cell.angle_alpha   90.00
_cell.angle_beta   90.00
_cell.angle_gamma   90.00
#
_symmetry.space_group_name_H-M   'P 1'
#
loop_
_entity.id
_entity.type
_entity.pdbx_description
1 polymer ?
#
loop_
_entity_poly.entity_id
_entity_poly.type
_entity_poly.pdbx_seq_one_letter_code
_entity_poly.pdbx_strand_id
1 'polypeptide(L)'
;MAVTPNDLDFSQHAEVRLEVISEPGVTVNVEDYERALRESEHRFEIGVVRSTRTETPAPTDDDKLVSTYGYELEFFLPGEYELPPATLTFVDRRGMSREPDSGSGEPAVTVEELQTEPLTITARDEPGGQLSPEQLRTIKTLAPIELPTVWSRWWWLAPLTAVVVVVAAVLLVPRLRRLLAGILQRDRSRSVIPIPAHEWARRQLASLIAEDLVERG
;
A
#
# COMPACT_ATOMS: atom_id res chain seq x y z
N MET A 1 -9.82 38.07 16.47
CA MET A 1 -8.52 37.55 16.94
C MET A 1 -8.70 36.05 17.08
N ALA A 2 -8.22 35.28 16.11
CA ALA A 2 -8.39 33.83 16.07
C ALA A 2 -7.32 33.21 16.96
N VAL A 3 -7.73 32.44 17.97
CA VAL A 3 -6.84 31.60 18.74
C VAL A 3 -6.71 30.31 17.93
N THR A 4 -5.58 30.15 17.25
CA THR A 4 -5.18 28.85 16.70
C THR A 4 -5.07 27.87 17.87
N PRO A 5 -5.73 26.70 17.84
CA PRO A 5 -5.49 25.68 18.84
C PRO A 5 -4.01 25.28 18.70
N ASN A 6 -3.19 25.71 19.65
CA ASN A 6 -1.83 25.22 19.81
C ASN A 6 -1.92 23.71 20.03
N ASP A 7 -1.01 22.99 19.37
CA ASP A 7 -0.75 21.56 19.49
C ASP A 7 -0.86 21.09 20.94
N LEU A 8 -1.89 20.29 21.20
CA LEU A 8 -2.00 19.54 22.43
C LEU A 8 -1.38 18.17 22.15
N ASP A 9 -0.09 18.04 22.43
CA ASP A 9 0.68 16.79 22.38
C ASP A 9 0.22 15.91 23.57
N PHE A 10 -0.89 15.21 23.41
CA PHE A 10 -1.36 14.20 24.36
C PHE A 10 -0.85 12.80 24.02
N SER A 11 -0.10 12.67 22.94
CA SER A 11 0.34 11.37 22.48
C SER A 11 1.59 10.91 23.19
N GLN A 12 1.56 9.65 23.61
CA GLN A 12 2.74 8.97 24.11
C GLN A 12 3.39 8.23 22.96
N HIS A 13 4.71 8.27 22.91
CA HIS A 13 5.47 7.56 21.90
C HIS A 13 6.15 6.34 22.50
N ALA A 14 6.12 5.22 21.77
CA ALA A 14 6.99 4.08 22.06
C ALA A 14 7.76 3.68 20.80
N GLU A 15 9.03 3.33 20.98
CA GLU A 15 9.84 2.75 19.92
C GLU A 15 9.86 1.23 20.08
N VAL A 16 9.36 0.51 19.08
CA VAL A 16 9.48 -0.94 18.99
C VAL A 16 10.58 -1.27 18.00
N ARG A 17 11.62 -1.94 18.49
CA ARG A 17 12.73 -2.41 17.68
C ARG A 17 12.66 -3.92 17.52
N LEU A 18 12.65 -4.37 16.26
CA LEU A 18 12.74 -5.76 15.89
C LEU A 18 14.10 -6.03 15.25
N GLU A 19 14.85 -6.95 15.85
CA GLU A 19 16.13 -7.42 15.33
C GLU A 19 15.93 -8.83 14.76
N VAL A 20 16.23 -8.98 13.47
CA VAL A 20 16.10 -10.25 12.77
C VAL A 20 17.48 -10.70 12.33
N ILE A 21 17.87 -11.91 12.77
CA ILE A 21 19.13 -12.56 12.40
C ILE A 21 18.83 -13.55 11.27
N SER A 22 19.54 -13.44 10.15
CA SER A 22 19.39 -14.33 8.99
C SER A 22 20.72 -14.79 8.43
N GLU A 23 20.72 -15.94 7.74
CA GLU A 23 21.87 -16.43 6.99
C GLU A 23 22.17 -15.55 5.75
N PRO A 24 23.43 -15.47 5.29
CA PRO A 24 23.76 -14.78 4.04
C PRO A 24 22.96 -15.33 2.85
N GLY A 25 22.41 -14.45 2.02
CA GLY A 25 21.59 -14.82 0.85
C GLY A 25 20.12 -15.10 1.13
N VAL A 26 19.69 -15.04 2.40
CA VAL A 26 18.27 -15.05 2.78
C VAL A 26 17.74 -13.61 2.79
N THR A 27 16.59 -13.40 2.15
CA THR A 27 15.89 -12.11 2.20
C THR A 27 14.80 -12.16 3.25
N VAL A 28 14.84 -11.23 4.21
CA VAL A 28 13.80 -11.08 5.24
C VAL A 28 12.82 -9.99 4.80
N ASN A 29 11.55 -10.35 4.72
CA ASN A 29 10.45 -9.40 4.62
C ASN A 29 9.65 -9.46 5.91
N VAL A 30 9.56 -8.31 6.59
CA VAL A 30 8.69 -8.16 7.75
C VAL A 30 7.38 -7.61 7.23
N GLU A 31 6.27 -8.25 7.59
CA GLU A 31 4.96 -7.69 7.30
C GLU A 31 4.81 -6.35 8.00
N ASP A 32 4.18 -5.40 7.31
CA ASP A 32 4.02 -4.05 7.82
C ASP A 32 3.20 -4.06 9.11
N TYR A 33 3.84 -3.73 10.23
CA TYR A 33 3.23 -3.64 11.56
C TYR A 33 2.02 -2.70 11.55
N GLU A 34 2.01 -1.71 10.65
CA GLU A 34 0.87 -0.82 10.40
C GLU A 34 -0.38 -1.58 9.98
N ARG A 35 -0.24 -2.62 9.15
CA ARG A 35 -1.37 -3.46 8.72
C ARG A 35 -1.89 -4.29 9.88
N ALA A 36 -1.01 -4.97 10.61
CA ALA A 36 -1.39 -5.78 11.76
C ALA A 36 -2.12 -4.93 12.83
N LEU A 37 -1.65 -3.71 13.08
CA LEU A 37 -2.30 -2.78 14.02
C LEU A 37 -3.66 -2.27 13.53
N ARG A 38 -3.82 -2.01 12.23
CA ARG A 38 -5.12 -1.62 11.65
C ARG A 38 -6.19 -2.71 11.78
N GLU A 39 -5.77 -3.96 11.77
CA GLU A 39 -6.64 -5.13 11.90
C GLU A 39 -6.90 -5.51 13.37
N SER A 40 -6.09 -4.99 14.29
CA SER A 40 -6.25 -5.21 15.73
C SER A 40 -7.45 -4.47 16.33
N GLU A 41 -7.83 -4.87 17.55
CA GLU A 41 -8.88 -4.20 18.33
C GLU A 41 -8.49 -2.74 18.69
N HIS A 42 -7.19 -2.43 18.73
CA HIS A 42 -6.64 -1.13 19.12
C HIS A 42 -6.39 -0.15 17.95
N ARG A 43 -6.96 -0.41 16.76
CA ARG A 43 -6.71 0.39 15.54
C ARG A 43 -7.00 1.90 15.63
N PHE A 44 -7.78 2.34 16.62
CA PHE A 44 -8.10 3.75 16.87
C PHE A 44 -7.34 4.34 18.07
N GLU A 45 -6.63 3.49 18.81
CA GLU A 45 -5.96 3.82 20.06
C GLU A 45 -4.44 3.92 19.86
N ILE A 46 -3.92 3.22 18.85
CA ILE A 46 -2.51 3.19 18.46
C ILE A 46 -2.35 3.62 17.00
N GLY A 47 -1.55 4.65 16.76
CA GLY A 47 -1.08 5.06 15.44
C GLY A 47 0.37 4.63 15.20
N VAL A 48 0.74 4.30 13.95
CA VAL A 48 2.16 4.20 13.55
C VAL A 48 2.55 5.53 12.93
N VAL A 49 3.45 6.26 13.58
CA VAL A 49 3.91 7.59 13.12
C VAL A 49 5.04 7.44 12.13
N ARG A 50 5.94 6.49 12.37
CA ARG A 50 7.11 6.29 11.56
C ARG A 50 7.53 4.82 11.55
N SER A 51 7.78 4.32 10.34
CA SER A 51 8.45 3.05 10.14
C SER A 51 9.84 3.33 9.57
N THR A 52 10.87 2.86 10.27
CA THR A 52 12.26 2.98 9.83
C THR A 52 12.81 1.58 9.61
N ARG A 53 13.10 1.25 8.36
CA ARG A 53 13.85 0.04 8.01
C ARG A 53 15.32 0.38 7.87
N THR A 54 16.19 -0.36 8.54
CA THR A 54 17.62 -0.31 8.20
C THR A 54 17.79 -1.02 6.86
N GLU A 55 18.02 -0.26 5.78
CA GLU A 55 18.08 -0.82 4.43
C GLU A 55 19.31 -1.72 4.19
N THR A 56 20.37 -1.57 4.99
CA THR A 56 21.59 -2.38 4.87
C THR A 56 21.74 -3.29 6.09
N PRO A 57 21.59 -4.63 5.92
CA PRO A 57 21.87 -5.59 6.98
C PRO A 57 23.34 -5.48 7.42
N ALA A 58 23.57 -5.50 8.74
CA ALA A 58 24.91 -5.48 9.30
C ALA A 58 25.40 -6.92 9.54
N PRO A 59 26.67 -7.26 9.22
CA PRO A 59 27.23 -8.56 9.55
C PRO A 59 27.42 -8.70 11.08
N THR A 60 27.20 -9.90 11.60
CA THR A 60 27.52 -10.29 12.98
C THR A 60 28.87 -11.01 13.05
N ASP A 61 29.36 -11.27 14.26
CA ASP A 61 30.59 -12.03 14.49
C ASP A 61 30.52 -13.49 13.97
N ASP A 62 29.32 -14.02 13.75
CA ASP A 62 29.05 -15.40 13.33
C ASP A 62 28.77 -15.55 11.82
N ASP A 63 29.18 -14.58 10.98
CA ASP A 63 28.89 -14.54 9.53
C ASP A 63 27.39 -14.52 9.20
N LYS A 64 26.55 -14.06 10.14
CA LYS A 64 25.12 -13.83 9.93
C LYS A 64 24.85 -12.38 9.63
N LEU A 65 23.65 -12.10 9.11
CA LEU A 65 23.19 -10.74 8.84
C LEU A 65 22.12 -10.37 9.87
N VAL A 66 22.27 -9.19 10.49
CA VAL A 66 21.26 -8.57 11.34
C VAL A 66 20.56 -7.47 10.56
N SER A 67 19.24 -7.57 10.47
CA SER A 67 18.37 -6.52 9.95
C SER A 67 17.55 -5.93 11.09
N THR A 68 17.57 -4.61 11.22
CA THR A 68 16.84 -3.88 12.28
C THR A 68 15.69 -3.09 11.71
N TYR A 69 14.51 -3.31 12.27
CA TYR A 69 13.25 -2.63 11.93
C TYR A 69 12.79 -1.85 13.17
N GLY A 70 12.59 -0.54 13.00
CA GLY A 70 12.13 0.35 14.06
C GLY A 70 10.73 0.88 13.72
N TYR A 71 9.82 0.77 14.66
CA TYR A 71 8.46 1.29 14.56
C TYR A 71 8.23 2.30 15.69
N GLU A 72 7.83 3.51 15.32
CA GLU A 72 7.43 4.55 16.26
C GLU A 72 5.90 4.52 16.37
N LEU A 73 5.44 4.08 17.54
CA LEU A 73 4.04 3.95 17.89
C LEU A 73 3.59 5.17 18.70
N GLU A 74 2.39 5.63 18.43
CA GLU A 74 1.74 6.75 19.08
C GLU A 74 0.47 6.27 19.76
N PHE A 75 0.35 6.48 21.07
CA PHE A 75 -0.80 6.08 21.87
C PHE A 75 -1.65 7.31 22.16
N PHE A 76 -2.92 7.24 21.79
CA PHE A 76 -3.87 8.34 21.99
C PHE A 76 -4.57 8.29 23.36
N LEU A 77 -4.52 7.14 24.03
CA LEU A 77 -5.13 6.92 25.33
C LEU A 77 -4.13 6.22 26.27
N PRO A 78 -4.18 6.50 27.58
CA PRO A 78 -3.43 5.74 28.57
C PRO A 78 -4.07 4.36 28.76
N GLY A 79 -3.24 3.34 28.96
CA GLY A 79 -3.73 1.98 29.10
C GLY A 79 -2.65 0.93 28.92
N GLU A 80 -3.07 -0.32 29.04
CA GLU A 80 -2.26 -1.47 28.68
C GLU A 80 -2.71 -1.97 27.30
N TYR A 81 -1.74 -2.11 26.40
CA TYR A 81 -1.96 -2.43 25.00
C TYR A 81 -1.19 -3.68 24.65
N GLU A 82 -1.88 -4.66 24.06
CA GLU A 82 -1.24 -5.84 23.50
C GLU A 82 -1.01 -5.61 22.00
N LEU A 83 0.25 -5.51 21.60
CA LEU A 83 0.61 -5.43 20.19
C LEU A 83 0.46 -6.80 19.54
N PRO A 84 -0.15 -6.86 18.34
CA PRO A 84 -0.29 -8.10 17.61
C PRO A 84 1.09 -8.65 17.21
N PRO A 85 1.22 -9.98 17.04
CA PRO A 85 2.44 -10.58 16.55
C PRO A 85 2.74 -10.11 15.12
N ALA A 86 4.00 -9.76 14.86
CA ALA A 86 4.50 -9.52 13.50
C ALA A 86 4.84 -10.82 12.79
N THR A 87 4.44 -10.90 11.52
CA THR A 87 4.80 -11.99 10.59
C THR A 87 6.11 -11.66 9.88
N LEU A 88 7.05 -12.60 9.91
CA LEU A 88 8.34 -12.56 9.25
C LEU A 88 8.36 -13.60 8.14
N THR A 89 8.59 -13.17 6.90
CA THR A 89 8.76 -14.07 5.75
C THR A 89 10.22 -14.12 5.34
N PHE A 90 10.81 -15.30 5.43
CA PHE A 90 12.17 -15.60 4.99
C PHE A 90 12.12 -16.22 3.60
N VAL A 91 12.82 -15.61 2.65
CA VAL A 91 12.94 -16.11 1.29
C VAL A 91 14.38 -16.52 1.04
N ASP A 92 14.63 -17.83 0.99
CA ASP A 92 15.95 -18.38 0.65
C ASP A 92 16.07 -18.54 -0.87
N ARG A 93 17.02 -17.81 -1.46
CA ARG A 93 17.32 -17.86 -2.90
C ARG A 93 18.60 -18.61 -3.23
N ARG A 94 19.31 -19.16 -2.24
CA ARG A 94 20.59 -19.86 -2.45
C ARG A 94 20.45 -21.09 -3.37
N GLY A 95 19.26 -21.68 -3.43
CA GLY A 95 18.92 -22.78 -4.33
C GLY A 95 18.85 -22.41 -5.82
N MET A 96 18.71 -21.12 -6.17
CA MET A 96 18.56 -20.68 -7.57
C MET A 96 19.86 -20.75 -8.39
N SER A 97 21.02 -20.81 -7.75
CA SER A 97 22.32 -20.82 -8.43
C SER A 97 22.81 -22.21 -8.84
N ARG A 98 22.07 -23.29 -8.51
CA ARG A 98 22.33 -24.60 -9.11
C ARG A 98 21.78 -24.59 -10.54
N GLU A 99 22.67 -24.70 -11.51
CA GLU A 99 22.34 -24.94 -12.91
C GLU A 99 21.29 -26.06 -12.99
N PRO A 100 20.16 -25.85 -13.70
CA PRO A 100 19.10 -26.84 -13.76
C PRO A 100 19.68 -28.08 -14.42
N ASP A 101 19.78 -29.15 -13.65
CA ASP A 101 20.32 -30.43 -14.10
C ASP A 101 19.31 -31.08 -15.04
N SER A 102 19.25 -30.58 -16.29
CA SER A 102 18.57 -31.09 -17.50
C SER A 102 17.19 -31.77 -17.38
N GLY A 103 16.45 -31.54 -16.30
CA GLY A 103 15.19 -32.21 -16.02
C GLY A 103 14.21 -31.27 -15.35
N SER A 104 13.51 -30.46 -16.15
CA SER A 104 12.19 -29.87 -15.89
C SER A 104 11.78 -29.72 -14.41
N GLY A 105 12.56 -28.97 -13.62
CA GLY A 105 12.24 -28.63 -12.24
C GLY A 105 12.37 -27.13 -12.06
N GLU A 106 11.29 -26.47 -11.65
CA GLU A 106 11.30 -25.04 -11.31
C GLU A 106 12.34 -24.77 -10.20
N PRO A 107 13.03 -23.62 -10.22
CA PRO A 107 13.97 -23.28 -9.15
C PRO A 107 13.23 -23.26 -7.81
N ALA A 108 13.64 -24.12 -6.89
CA ALA A 108 13.03 -24.22 -5.56
C ALA A 108 13.36 -22.97 -4.75
N VAL A 109 12.38 -22.07 -4.59
CA VAL A 109 12.41 -20.97 -3.63
C VAL A 109 11.78 -21.47 -2.35
N THR A 110 12.56 -21.56 -1.28
CA THR A 110 12.01 -21.90 0.04
C THR A 110 11.52 -20.62 0.70
N VAL A 111 10.24 -20.60 1.05
CA VAL A 111 9.60 -19.52 1.80
C VAL A 111 9.22 -20.07 3.17
N GLU A 112 9.75 -19.47 4.23
CA GLU A 112 9.42 -19.81 5.61
C GLU A 112 8.77 -18.61 6.29
N GLU A 113 7.74 -18.85 7.09
CA GLU A 113 7.03 -17.83 7.86
C GLU A 113 7.26 -18.06 9.35
N LEU A 114 7.60 -16.99 10.07
CA LEU A 114 7.77 -16.99 11.52
C LEU A 114 6.91 -15.87 12.11
N GLN A 115 6.29 -16.12 13.25
CA GLN A 115 5.56 -15.10 14.00
C GLN A 115 6.32 -14.75 15.27
N THR A 116 6.36 -13.46 15.57
CA THR A 116 6.87 -12.95 16.85
C THR A 116 5.87 -13.18 17.97
N GLU A 117 6.32 -13.08 19.21
CA GLU A 117 5.42 -13.13 20.37
C GLU A 117 4.66 -11.81 20.52
N PRO A 118 3.41 -11.82 21.02
CA PRO A 118 2.69 -10.60 21.36
C PRO A 118 3.46 -9.76 22.39
N LEU A 119 3.47 -8.45 22.23
CA LEU A 119 4.19 -7.53 23.11
C LEU A 119 3.21 -6.64 23.88
N THR A 120 3.23 -6.72 25.20
CA THR A 120 2.41 -5.84 26.06
C THR A 120 3.15 -4.55 26.39
N ILE A 121 2.53 -3.41 26.06
CA ILE A 121 3.05 -2.06 26.34
C ILE A 121 2.08 -1.34 27.26
N THR A 122 2.58 -0.75 28.34
CA THR A 122 1.79 0.12 29.22
C THR A 122 2.06 1.58 28.89
N ALA A 123 1.09 2.24 28.27
CA ALA A 123 1.06 3.69 28.12
C ALA A 123 0.56 4.31 29.43
N ARG A 124 1.37 5.17 30.06
CA ARG A 124 1.04 5.81 31.35
C ARG A 124 0.87 7.29 31.12
N ASP A 125 -0.23 7.86 31.63
CA ASP A 125 -0.38 9.32 31.70
C ASP A 125 0.89 9.94 32.28
N GLU A 126 1.54 10.82 31.52
CA GLU A 126 2.69 11.54 32.02
C GLU A 126 2.31 12.28 33.31
N PRO A 127 3.10 12.16 34.39
CA PRO A 127 2.90 12.93 35.61
C PRO A 127 3.34 14.38 35.38
N GLY A 128 2.55 15.11 34.58
CA GLY A 128 2.82 16.49 34.16
C GLY A 128 1.70 17.08 33.30
N GLY A 129 0.90 16.24 32.65
CA GLY A 129 -0.24 16.63 31.81
C GLY A 129 -1.59 16.65 32.52
N GLN A 130 -1.64 16.87 33.84
CA GLN A 130 -2.93 17.11 34.51
C GLN A 130 -3.46 18.46 34.04
N LEU A 131 -4.36 18.44 33.05
CA LEU A 131 -5.22 19.57 32.77
C LEU A 131 -5.91 19.92 34.09
N SER A 132 -5.52 21.06 34.68
CA SER A 132 -6.20 21.55 35.86
C SER A 132 -7.70 21.68 35.55
N PRO A 133 -8.60 21.45 36.52
CA PRO A 133 -10.03 21.66 36.31
C PRO A 133 -10.36 23.10 35.83
N GLU A 134 -9.43 24.04 35.96
CA GLU A 134 -9.51 25.38 35.39
C GLU A 134 -9.20 25.42 33.88
N GLN A 135 -8.24 24.64 33.39
CA GLN A 135 -7.95 24.49 31.96
C GLN A 135 -9.07 23.74 31.21
N LEU A 136 -9.70 22.74 31.85
CA LEU A 136 -10.89 22.07 31.30
C LEU A 136 -12.10 23.01 31.16
N ARG A 137 -12.18 24.07 31.98
CA ARG A 137 -13.20 25.13 31.84
C ARG A 137 -12.85 26.17 30.79
N THR A 138 -11.57 26.32 30.44
CA THR A 138 -11.09 27.18 29.35
C THR A 138 -11.23 26.54 27.98
N ILE A 139 -11.31 25.19 27.90
CA ILE A 139 -11.88 24.51 26.74
C ILE A 139 -13.36 24.88 26.73
N LYS A 140 -13.64 26.04 26.13
CA LYS A 140 -14.97 26.57 25.86
C LYS A 140 -15.70 25.38 25.23
N THR A 141 -16.64 24.81 25.97
CA THR A 141 -17.58 23.81 25.47
C THR A 141 -17.95 24.28 24.08
N LEU A 142 -17.47 23.56 23.05
CA LEU A 142 -17.75 23.90 21.67
C LEU A 142 -19.27 23.99 21.65
N ALA A 143 -19.78 25.22 21.51
CA ALA A 143 -21.21 25.44 21.41
C ALA A 143 -21.72 24.43 20.38
N PRO A 144 -22.83 23.71 20.63
CA PRO A 144 -23.35 22.74 19.69
C PRO A 144 -23.26 23.37 18.31
N ILE A 145 -22.48 22.76 17.41
CA ILE A 145 -22.27 23.32 16.07
C ILE A 145 -23.66 23.58 15.54
N GLU A 146 -24.02 24.87 15.44
CA GLU A 146 -25.31 25.28 14.92
C GLU A 146 -25.30 24.84 13.46
N LEU A 147 -25.81 23.63 13.21
CA LEU A 147 -26.02 23.14 11.87
C LEU A 147 -26.86 24.21 11.18
N PRO A 148 -26.44 24.73 10.01
CA PRO A 148 -27.17 25.78 9.34
C PRO A 148 -28.60 25.28 9.05
N THR A 149 -29.55 25.69 9.88
CA THR A 149 -30.98 25.37 9.78
C THR A 149 -31.64 26.12 8.61
N VAL A 150 -30.89 27.02 7.98
CA VAL A 150 -31.22 27.58 6.67
C VAL A 150 -30.96 26.54 5.59
N TRP A 151 -31.83 25.52 5.53
CA TRP A 151 -32.05 24.77 4.29
C TRP A 151 -32.40 25.78 3.20
N SER A 152 -31.38 26.16 2.44
CA SER A 152 -31.48 27.11 1.35
C SER A 152 -32.62 26.68 0.44
N ARG A 153 -33.52 27.62 0.08
CA ARG A 153 -34.65 27.39 -0.83
C ARG A 153 -34.25 26.70 -2.14
N TRP A 154 -32.97 26.70 -2.47
CA TRP A 154 -32.37 26.04 -3.62
C TRP A 154 -32.33 24.51 -3.54
N TRP A 155 -32.48 23.89 -2.37
CA TRP A 155 -32.55 22.42 -2.27
C TRP A 155 -33.76 21.83 -3.03
N TRP A 156 -34.83 22.61 -3.19
CA TRP A 156 -35.99 22.24 -4.01
C TRP A 156 -35.68 22.19 -5.51
N LEU A 157 -34.58 22.82 -5.95
CA LEU A 157 -34.10 22.76 -7.34
C LEU A 157 -33.24 21.52 -7.60
N ALA A 158 -32.73 20.83 -6.57
CA ALA A 158 -31.93 19.62 -6.71
C ALA A 158 -32.61 18.53 -7.58
N PRO A 159 -33.89 18.16 -7.36
CA PRO A 159 -34.56 17.19 -8.23
C PRO A 159 -34.73 17.71 -9.66
N LEU A 160 -34.96 19.01 -9.85
CA LEU A 160 -35.07 19.62 -11.17
C LEU A 160 -33.74 19.53 -11.93
N THR A 161 -32.62 19.86 -11.27
CA THR A 161 -31.29 19.74 -11.87
C THR A 161 -30.92 18.29 -12.18
N ALA A 162 -31.29 17.34 -11.32
CA ALA A 162 -31.06 15.92 -11.56
C ALA A 162 -31.78 15.44 -12.84
N VAL A 163 -33.04 15.84 -13.03
CA VAL A 163 -33.80 15.50 -14.25
C VAL A 163 -33.16 16.10 -15.50
N VAL A 164 -32.72 17.37 -15.45
CA VAL A 164 -32.05 18.01 -16.59
C VAL A 164 -30.75 17.29 -16.95
N VAL A 165 -29.94 16.90 -15.96
CA VAL A 165 -28.68 16.17 -16.18
C VAL A 165 -28.94 14.80 -16.81
N VAL A 166 -29.96 14.07 -16.34
CA VAL A 166 -30.33 12.76 -16.90
C VAL A 166 -30.81 12.91 -18.35
N VAL A 167 -31.68 13.88 -18.64
CA VAL A 167 -32.15 14.13 -20.01
C VAL A 167 -31.02 14.55 -20.93
N ALA A 168 -30.12 15.43 -20.46
CA ALA A 168 -28.94 15.84 -21.20
C ALA A 168 -28.02 14.64 -21.49
N ALA A 169 -27.78 13.76 -20.52
CA ALA A 169 -26.97 12.56 -20.70
C ALA A 169 -27.60 11.61 -21.74
N VAL A 170 -28.90 11.34 -21.67
CA VAL A 170 -29.61 10.47 -22.62
C VAL A 170 -29.53 11.00 -24.06
N LEU A 171 -29.58 12.33 -24.25
CA LEU A 171 -29.54 12.95 -25.57
C LEU A 171 -28.10 13.16 -26.11
N LEU A 172 -27.14 13.50 -25.24
CA LEU A 172 -25.78 13.84 -25.63
C LEU A 172 -24.85 12.64 -25.73
N VAL A 173 -24.97 11.65 -24.84
CA VAL A 173 -24.09 10.46 -24.84
C VAL A 173 -24.08 9.72 -26.18
N PRO A 174 -25.22 9.42 -26.86
CA PRO A 174 -25.19 8.74 -28.16
C PRO A 174 -24.60 9.62 -29.26
N ARG A 175 -24.77 10.95 -29.19
CA ARG A 175 -24.16 11.89 -30.15
C ARG A 175 -22.65 11.99 -29.96
N LEU A 176 -22.17 12.11 -28.72
CA LEU A 176 -20.75 12.09 -28.41
C LEU A 176 -20.12 10.76 -28.83
N ARG A 177 -20.75 9.62 -28.52
CA ARG A 177 -20.24 8.30 -28.92
C ARG A 177 -20.06 8.17 -30.42
N ARG A 178 -20.97 8.73 -31.24
CA ARG A 178 -20.84 8.73 -32.70
C ARG A 178 -19.67 9.60 -33.19
N LEU A 179 -19.47 10.77 -32.59
CA LEU A 179 -18.35 11.66 -32.92
C LEU A 179 -17.00 11.05 -32.53
N LEU A 180 -16.91 10.51 -31.33
CA LEU A 180 -15.70 9.85 -30.81
C LEU A 180 -15.37 8.55 -31.57
N ALA A 181 -16.38 7.75 -31.96
CA ALA A 181 -16.16 6.56 -32.77
C ALA A 181 -15.53 6.88 -34.14
N GLY A 182 -15.91 8.01 -34.76
CA GLY A 182 -15.30 8.48 -36.01
C GLY A 182 -13.85 8.94 -35.86
N ILE A 183 -13.44 9.39 -34.67
CA ILE A 183 -12.06 9.76 -34.36
C ILE A 183 -11.21 8.51 -34.07
N LEU A 184 -11.73 7.59 -33.26
CA LEU A 184 -11.05 6.33 -32.90
C LEU A 184 -10.87 5.37 -34.08
N GLN A 185 -11.76 5.39 -35.08
CA GLN A 185 -11.57 4.61 -36.31
C GLN A 185 -10.45 5.15 -37.20
N ARG A 186 -10.08 6.43 -37.07
CA ARG A 186 -9.02 7.05 -37.86
C ARG A 186 -7.63 6.61 -37.42
N ASP A 187 -7.46 6.24 -36.15
CA ASP A 187 -6.18 5.77 -35.59
C ASP A 187 -5.94 4.26 -35.79
N ARG A 188 -6.98 3.44 -36.01
CA ARG A 188 -6.80 2.00 -36.29
C ARG A 188 -6.18 1.69 -37.65
N SER A 189 -6.03 2.67 -38.53
CA SER A 189 -5.41 2.47 -39.85
C SER A 189 -3.89 2.69 -39.88
N ARG A 190 -3.25 3.07 -38.77
CA ARG A 190 -1.80 3.30 -38.72
C ARG A 190 -1.15 2.83 -37.41
N SER A 191 -1.08 1.52 -37.24
CA SER A 191 0.04 0.94 -36.48
C SER A 191 0.43 -0.40 -37.08
N VAL A 192 0.95 -0.36 -38.31
CA VAL A 192 1.78 -1.47 -38.80
C VAL A 192 3.07 -1.38 -38.00
N ILE A 193 3.17 -2.18 -36.94
CA ILE A 193 4.40 -2.36 -36.17
C ILE A 193 5.45 -2.78 -37.20
N PRO A 194 6.53 -2.00 -37.42
CA PRO A 194 7.53 -2.36 -38.41
C PRO A 194 8.22 -3.64 -37.93
N ILE A 195 7.87 -4.77 -38.55
CA ILE A 195 8.52 -6.04 -38.26
C ILE A 195 9.97 -5.90 -38.72
N PRO A 196 10.96 -6.16 -37.84
CA PRO A 196 12.35 -6.12 -38.23
C PRO A 196 12.62 -7.06 -39.39
N ALA A 197 13.45 -6.64 -40.36
CA ALA A 197 13.69 -7.40 -41.59
C ALA A 197 14.14 -8.85 -41.34
N HIS A 198 14.84 -9.11 -40.24
CA HIS A 198 15.31 -10.44 -39.88
C HIS A 198 14.18 -11.38 -39.44
N GLU A 199 13.15 -10.89 -38.76
CA GLU A 199 11.99 -11.72 -38.39
C GLU A 199 11.16 -12.09 -39.61
N TRP A 200 11.01 -11.15 -40.54
CA TRP A 200 10.33 -11.40 -41.81
C TRP A 200 11.06 -12.47 -42.64
N ALA A 201 12.39 -12.36 -42.74
CA ALA A 201 13.21 -13.35 -43.44
C ALA A 201 13.09 -14.76 -42.83
N ARG A 202 13.05 -14.88 -41.49
CA ARG A 202 12.86 -16.17 -40.82
C ARG A 202 11.50 -16.79 -41.10
N ARG A 203 10.43 -15.98 -41.09
CA ARG A 203 9.08 -16.47 -41.44
C ARG A 203 9.00 -16.94 -42.89
N GLN A 204 9.65 -16.22 -43.81
CA GLN A 204 9.69 -16.59 -45.21
C GLN A 204 10.49 -17.88 -45.44
N LEU A 205 11.62 -18.06 -44.74
CA LEU A 205 12.37 -19.32 -44.76
C LEU A 205 11.53 -20.48 -44.20
N ALA A 206 10.84 -20.27 -43.09
CA ALA A 206 9.97 -21.27 -42.49
C ALA A 206 8.81 -21.67 -43.43
N SER A 207 8.24 -20.72 -44.18
CA SER A 207 7.19 -21.05 -45.16
C SER A 207 7.74 -21.81 -46.36
N LEU A 208 8.91 -21.45 -46.87
CA LEU A 208 9.55 -22.16 -47.99
C LEU A 208 9.95 -23.59 -47.62
N ILE A 209 10.35 -23.82 -46.36
CA ILE A 209 10.62 -25.15 -45.81
C ILE A 209 9.31 -25.93 -45.66
N ALA A 210 8.26 -25.30 -45.11
CA ALA A 210 6.96 -25.94 -44.92
C ALA A 210 6.25 -26.27 -46.25
N GLU A 211 6.54 -25.53 -47.31
CA GLU A 211 6.04 -25.81 -48.66
C GLU A 211 6.82 -26.93 -49.36
N ASP A 212 7.86 -27.48 -48.73
CA ASP A 212 8.67 -28.59 -49.23
C ASP A 212 9.11 -28.40 -50.69
N LEU A 213 9.52 -27.16 -51.01
CA LEU A 213 9.93 -26.77 -52.36
C LEU A 213 11.17 -27.55 -52.83
N VAL A 214 11.94 -28.10 -51.89
CA VAL A 214 13.08 -28.99 -52.18
C VAL A 214 12.62 -30.31 -52.78
N GLU A 215 11.43 -30.79 -52.45
CA GLU A 215 10.85 -32.00 -53.08
C GLU A 215 10.16 -31.69 -54.42
N ARG A 216 9.86 -30.43 -54.72
CA ARG A 216 9.13 -30.01 -55.94
C ARG A 216 10.00 -29.46 -57.08
N GLY A 217 11.30 -29.23 -56.88
CA GLY A 217 12.29 -29.00 -57.94
C GLY A 217 12.72 -27.57 -58.17
#